data_AF-A0A7K0KBH5-F1
#
_entry.id   AF-A0A7K0KBH5-F1
#
_cell.length_a   1.000
_cell.length_b   1.000
_cell.length_c   1.000
_cell.angle_alpha   90.00
_cell.angle_beta   90.00
_cell.angle_gamma   90.00
#
_symmetry.space_group_name_H-M   'P 1'
#
loop_
_entity.id
_entity.type
_entity.pdbx_description
1 polymer ?
#
loop_
_entity_poly.entity_id
_entity_poly.type
_entity_poly.pdbx_seq_one_letter_code
_entity_poly.pdbx_strand_id
1 'polypeptide(L)'
;MTWLVFFFELLTVCLFSAGGLLLVHFLEHRSERGRLKPDHAQEQNKKRLDKALKALNTQAVWEKDHDDIVAHFDYQSGHFRVRLEKNSFYTRLFYFYFFDAPISYLETVRSLCNQCNLNAESCRIVYTINEKTGKTDLHIVDTLTLHDDDATYNLRKELSSMFYWQALFIQHFSELKPSAKHTNNHDVEKQATEWHHELFLIREQEMMHQSEGPNWHEHKNDLFSLRHLLSTLLGLYDLKPLRLEICRGDNVEHHDNADEILDYPIQQTIIKEDKVVCHTAMMRLNFINPTEPDIPQQMIIDVEDEGMSADTIYYRATLCRIPNALRPELTMSSNDHTKNVTSLLLGYDLHEKSNVQEKFNYIWKEAMAKQQKGSTDKLSNDEKLLLSLQTPQLRQLYFESKDLINEKRYYEAIRKIQPVYNAMAEDYVNMANEQIENFYEVCYTLGCCYTCLGRYKEAMYYLQPLLKTRRITYTEMYVNCLVNAHDYRALGYIDELLQALVSPLNYQDEDDEQEQEESQVELQPEKSFINFLNRRKAYILVEMKDYANAERLLKKMLDEPDSSDFALQELAYIQKNKSK
;
A
#
# COMPACT_ATOMS: atom_id res chain seq x y z
N MET A 1 42.76 -11.26 -86.05
CA MET A 1 43.17 -10.75 -84.72
C MET A 1 41.98 -10.36 -83.83
N THR A 2 40.93 -9.74 -84.36
CA THR A 2 39.80 -9.19 -83.57
C THR A 2 39.11 -10.15 -82.59
N TRP A 3 38.88 -11.42 -82.98
CA TRP A 3 38.23 -12.41 -82.11
C TRP A 3 39.03 -12.81 -80.87
N LEU A 4 40.36 -12.77 -80.94
CA LEU A 4 41.21 -13.07 -79.77
C LEU A 4 41.14 -11.96 -78.73
N VAL A 5 41.10 -10.69 -79.15
CA VAL A 5 40.96 -9.55 -78.24
C VAL A 5 39.62 -9.61 -77.51
N PHE A 6 38.52 -9.83 -78.24
CA PHE A 6 37.19 -10.01 -77.63
C PHE A 6 37.14 -11.17 -76.63
N PHE A 7 37.83 -12.29 -76.91
CA PHE A 7 37.87 -13.42 -75.97
C PHE A 7 38.65 -13.08 -74.70
N PHE A 8 39.78 -12.37 -74.81
CA PHE A 8 40.53 -11.91 -73.63
C PHE A 8 39.77 -10.84 -72.82
N GLU A 9 39.08 -9.90 -73.47
CA GLU A 9 38.25 -8.91 -72.78
C GLU A 9 37.08 -9.58 -72.05
N LEU A 10 36.37 -10.51 -72.69
CA LEU A 10 35.29 -11.28 -72.04
C LEU A 10 35.83 -12.07 -70.83
N LEU A 11 36.99 -12.71 -70.99
CA LEU A 11 37.59 -13.53 -69.94
C LEU A 11 38.12 -12.68 -68.77
N THR A 12 38.62 -11.46 -69.01
CA THR A 12 38.94 -10.51 -67.93
C THR A 12 37.68 -10.02 -67.20
N VAL A 13 36.59 -9.70 -67.91
CA VAL A 13 35.32 -9.31 -67.29
C VAL A 13 34.75 -10.45 -66.43
N CYS A 14 34.82 -11.70 -66.90
CA CYS A 14 34.43 -12.88 -66.11
C CYS A 14 35.34 -13.11 -64.88
N LEU A 15 36.65 -12.84 -64.97
CA LEU A 15 37.55 -12.95 -63.82
C LEU A 15 37.30 -11.84 -62.79
N PHE A 16 37.03 -10.60 -63.22
CA PHE A 16 36.70 -9.51 -62.32
C PHE A 16 35.32 -9.70 -61.66
N SER A 17 34.31 -10.22 -62.36
CA SER A 17 33.01 -10.52 -61.75
C SER A 17 33.08 -11.71 -60.78
N ALA A 18 33.82 -12.77 -61.12
CA ALA A 18 34.07 -13.89 -60.19
C ALA A 18 34.89 -13.44 -58.96
N GLY A 19 35.91 -12.61 -59.14
CA GLY A 19 36.69 -12.03 -58.04
C GLY A 19 35.86 -11.11 -57.16
N GLY A 20 34.98 -10.29 -57.74
CA GLY A 20 34.03 -9.44 -57.02
C GLY A 20 33.02 -10.26 -56.21
N LEU A 21 32.44 -11.31 -56.80
CA LEU A 21 31.53 -12.23 -56.11
C LEU A 21 32.23 -12.98 -54.97
N LEU A 22 33.48 -13.43 -55.15
CA LEU A 22 34.27 -14.04 -54.08
C LEU A 22 34.63 -13.04 -52.98
N LEU A 23 34.90 -11.78 -53.30
CA LEU A 23 35.16 -10.73 -52.32
C LEU A 23 33.89 -10.38 -51.53
N VAL A 24 32.74 -10.23 -52.20
CA VAL A 24 31.44 -10.02 -51.55
C VAL A 24 31.10 -11.21 -50.66
N HIS A 25 31.20 -12.43 -51.16
CA HIS A 25 30.93 -13.63 -50.37
C HIS A 25 31.92 -13.80 -49.19
N PHE A 26 33.19 -13.40 -49.34
CA PHE A 26 34.15 -13.37 -48.23
C PHE A 26 33.84 -12.28 -47.20
N LEU A 27 33.36 -11.11 -47.63
CA LEU A 27 32.95 -10.01 -46.75
C LEU A 27 31.63 -10.34 -46.03
N GLU A 28 30.66 -10.95 -46.73
CA GLU A 28 29.44 -11.50 -46.15
C GLU A 28 29.76 -12.61 -45.15
N HIS A 29 30.58 -13.60 -45.51
CA HIS A 29 30.93 -14.69 -44.60
C HIS A 29 31.80 -14.22 -43.43
N ARG A 30 32.56 -13.11 -43.57
CA ARG A 30 33.24 -12.43 -42.45
C ARG A 30 32.28 -11.61 -41.59
N SER A 31 31.25 -11.01 -42.17
CA SER A 31 30.13 -10.37 -41.47
C SER A 31 29.32 -11.39 -40.67
N GLU A 32 29.02 -12.56 -41.25
CA GLU A 32 28.37 -13.68 -40.56
C GLU A 32 29.21 -14.27 -39.44
N ARG A 33 30.55 -14.38 -39.60
CA ARG A 33 31.45 -14.75 -38.50
C ARG A 33 31.61 -13.64 -37.45
N GLY A 34 31.33 -12.39 -37.80
CA GLY A 34 31.29 -11.23 -36.89
C GLY A 34 29.96 -11.07 -36.15
N ARG A 35 28.86 -11.63 -36.67
CA ARG A 35 27.61 -11.81 -35.95
C ARG A 35 27.81 -12.88 -34.89
N LEU A 36 28.20 -12.44 -33.69
CA LEU A 36 28.18 -13.24 -32.48
C LEU A 36 26.85 -14.00 -32.40
N LYS A 37 26.92 -15.33 -32.33
CA LYS A 37 25.74 -16.13 -31.98
C LYS A 37 25.36 -15.80 -30.53
N PRO A 38 24.08 -15.54 -30.22
CA PRO A 38 23.67 -15.17 -28.87
C PRO A 38 24.00 -16.23 -27.79
N ASP A 39 24.10 -17.50 -28.21
CA ASP A 39 24.28 -18.71 -27.37
C ASP A 39 25.45 -18.69 -26.38
N HIS A 40 26.40 -17.75 -26.48
CA HIS A 40 27.52 -17.59 -25.53
C HIS A 40 27.75 -16.17 -25.01
N ALA A 41 26.87 -15.20 -25.34
CA ALA A 41 27.04 -13.80 -24.96
C ALA A 41 27.09 -13.60 -23.43
N GLN A 42 26.19 -14.29 -22.71
CA GLN A 42 26.06 -14.24 -21.26
C GLN A 42 27.34 -14.70 -20.52
N GLU A 43 27.97 -15.81 -20.97
CA GLU A 43 29.19 -16.33 -20.35
C GLU A 43 30.44 -15.47 -20.68
N GLN A 44 30.48 -14.86 -21.87
CA GLN A 44 31.53 -13.90 -22.22
C GLN A 44 31.41 -12.61 -21.39
N ASN A 45 30.20 -12.05 -21.27
CA ASN A 45 29.95 -10.86 -20.46
C ASN A 45 30.26 -11.12 -18.98
N LYS A 46 29.94 -12.31 -18.44
CA LYS A 46 30.37 -12.73 -17.09
C LYS A 46 31.89 -12.67 -16.92
N LYS A 47 32.66 -13.29 -17.82
CA LYS A 47 34.13 -13.29 -17.77
C LYS A 47 34.73 -11.88 -17.89
N ARG A 48 34.14 -11.02 -18.72
CA ARG A 48 34.53 -9.61 -18.84
C ARG A 48 34.24 -8.81 -17.57
N LEU A 49 33.06 -9.01 -16.97
CA LEU A 49 32.68 -8.37 -15.71
C LEU A 49 33.60 -8.80 -14.55
N ASP A 50 33.85 -10.10 -14.38
CA ASP A 50 34.75 -10.62 -13.35
C ASP A 50 36.18 -10.04 -13.48
N LYS A 51 36.71 -9.96 -14.72
CA LYS A 51 38.00 -9.32 -15.03
C LYS A 51 37.98 -7.83 -14.66
N ALA A 52 36.91 -7.11 -15.01
CA ALA A 52 36.76 -5.69 -14.74
C ALA A 52 36.64 -5.39 -13.25
N LEU A 53 35.75 -6.07 -12.53
CA LEU A 53 35.56 -5.92 -11.07
C LEU A 53 36.86 -6.21 -10.31
N LYS A 54 37.58 -7.27 -10.69
CA LYS A 54 38.90 -7.58 -10.09
C LYS A 54 39.91 -6.45 -10.29
N ALA A 55 39.91 -5.79 -11.45
CA ALA A 55 40.75 -4.61 -11.72
C ALA A 55 40.24 -3.32 -11.03
N LEU A 56 39.02 -3.33 -10.49
CA LEU A 56 38.46 -2.30 -9.58
C LEU A 56 38.61 -2.68 -8.09
N ASN A 57 39.36 -3.74 -7.77
CA ASN A 57 39.53 -4.30 -6.42
C ASN A 57 38.23 -4.75 -5.73
N THR A 58 37.22 -5.18 -6.50
CA THR A 58 35.96 -5.76 -6.01
C THR A 58 35.67 -7.10 -6.70
N GLN A 59 34.64 -7.83 -6.26
CA GLN A 59 34.25 -9.15 -6.75
C GLN A 59 32.72 -9.29 -6.75
N ALA A 60 32.18 -10.04 -7.71
CA ALA A 60 30.75 -10.33 -7.79
C ALA A 60 30.37 -11.64 -7.07
N VAL A 61 29.28 -11.59 -6.32
CA VAL A 61 28.51 -12.76 -5.89
C VAL A 61 27.51 -13.07 -6.99
N TRP A 62 27.62 -14.27 -7.58
CA TRP A 62 26.81 -14.69 -8.72
C TRP A 62 25.64 -15.57 -8.32
N GLU A 63 24.47 -15.26 -8.85
CA GLU A 63 23.20 -15.98 -8.69
C GLU A 63 22.61 -16.32 -10.06
N LYS A 64 21.78 -17.37 -10.14
CA LYS A 64 21.04 -17.74 -11.34
C LYS A 64 19.56 -17.40 -11.14
N ASP A 65 19.02 -16.57 -12.02
CA ASP A 65 17.61 -16.14 -12.01
C ASP A 65 16.94 -16.65 -13.29
N HIS A 66 16.26 -17.80 -13.20
CA HIS A 66 15.67 -18.52 -14.32
C HIS A 66 16.67 -18.84 -15.45
N ASP A 67 16.59 -18.13 -16.56
CA ASP A 67 17.48 -18.23 -17.73
C ASP A 67 18.62 -17.18 -17.69
N ASP A 68 18.52 -16.20 -16.80
CA ASP A 68 19.48 -15.11 -16.62
C ASP A 68 20.52 -15.44 -15.54
N ILE A 69 21.62 -14.68 -15.57
CA ILE A 69 22.64 -14.71 -14.53
C ILE A 69 22.78 -13.32 -13.93
N VAL A 70 22.73 -13.23 -12.61
CA VAL A 70 22.75 -11.99 -11.82
C VAL A 70 24.03 -11.92 -11.01
N ALA A 71 24.67 -10.75 -10.98
CA ALA A 71 25.78 -10.44 -10.09
C ALA A 71 25.37 -9.38 -9.07
N HIS A 72 25.83 -9.53 -7.84
CA HIS A 72 25.78 -8.50 -6.80
C HIS A 72 27.21 -8.15 -6.40
N PHE A 73 27.55 -6.86 -6.30
CA PHE A 73 28.88 -6.41 -5.84
C PHE A 73 28.82 -5.06 -5.16
N ASP A 74 29.75 -4.84 -4.24
CA ASP A 74 29.96 -3.55 -3.59
C ASP A 74 31.07 -2.78 -4.29
N TYR A 75 30.88 -1.48 -4.50
CA TYR A 75 31.93 -0.59 -4.99
C TYR A 75 31.80 0.77 -4.32
N GLN A 76 32.86 1.18 -3.61
CA GLN A 76 32.84 2.33 -2.70
C GLN A 76 31.72 2.19 -1.66
N SER A 77 30.78 3.12 -1.58
CA SER A 77 29.60 3.07 -0.70
C SER A 77 28.31 2.65 -1.42
N GLY A 78 28.41 2.14 -2.66
CA GLY A 78 27.27 1.70 -3.46
C GLY A 78 27.15 0.18 -3.53
N HIS A 79 25.91 -0.29 -3.42
CA HIS A 79 25.53 -1.70 -3.62
C HIS A 79 24.93 -1.85 -5.02
N PHE A 80 25.58 -2.65 -5.88
CA PHE A 80 25.21 -2.75 -7.29
C PHE A 80 24.73 -4.16 -7.64
N ARG A 81 23.70 -4.22 -8.51
CA ARG A 81 23.26 -5.45 -9.18
C ARG A 81 23.57 -5.34 -10.67
N VAL A 82 23.99 -6.44 -11.27
CA VAL A 82 24.12 -6.58 -12.73
C VAL A 82 23.26 -7.76 -13.19
N ARG A 83 22.49 -7.58 -14.27
CA ARG A 83 21.74 -8.64 -14.94
C ARG A 83 22.36 -8.92 -16.32
N LEU A 84 22.72 -10.19 -16.54
CA LEU A 84 23.17 -10.71 -17.82
C LEU A 84 22.06 -11.54 -18.44
N GLU A 85 21.31 -10.92 -19.36
CA GLU A 85 20.17 -11.54 -20.00
C GLU A 85 20.60 -12.62 -21.00
N LYS A 86 19.88 -13.75 -21.01
CA LYS A 86 20.12 -14.81 -21.99
C LYS A 86 19.98 -14.24 -23.41
N ASN A 87 20.91 -14.59 -24.29
CA ASN A 87 20.95 -14.12 -25.68
C ASN A 87 21.12 -12.60 -25.87
N SER A 88 21.46 -11.83 -24.83
CA SER A 88 21.73 -10.38 -24.94
C SER A 88 23.23 -10.06 -24.90
N PHE A 89 23.65 -9.09 -25.71
CA PHE A 89 24.99 -8.49 -25.63
C PHE A 89 25.07 -7.37 -24.58
N TYR A 90 23.92 -6.83 -24.20
CA TYR A 90 23.81 -5.74 -23.24
C TYR A 90 23.84 -6.27 -21.81
N THR A 91 24.50 -5.51 -20.94
CA THR A 91 24.58 -5.74 -19.50
C THR A 91 23.78 -4.64 -18.83
N ARG A 92 22.76 -4.99 -18.03
CA ARG A 92 22.01 -4.00 -17.25
C ARG A 92 22.66 -3.85 -15.88
N LEU A 93 23.07 -2.64 -15.53
CA LEU A 93 23.64 -2.27 -14.25
C LEU A 93 22.57 -1.49 -13.45
N PHE A 94 22.43 -1.82 -12.18
CA PHE A 94 21.43 -1.24 -11.29
C PHE A 94 22.10 -0.76 -9.99
N TYR A 95 21.78 0.46 -9.60
CA TYR A 95 22.00 0.99 -8.25
C TYR A 95 20.62 1.28 -7.64
N PHE A 96 20.09 0.33 -6.89
CA PHE A 96 18.75 0.44 -6.28
C PHE A 96 18.81 1.19 -4.94
N TYR A 97 17.72 1.85 -4.58
CA TYR A 97 17.50 2.46 -3.26
C TYR A 97 18.60 3.47 -2.89
N PHE A 98 19.08 4.24 -3.88
CA PHE A 98 20.13 5.24 -3.66
C PHE A 98 19.61 6.49 -2.94
N PHE A 99 18.29 6.69 -2.96
CA PHE A 99 17.54 7.76 -2.30
C PHE A 99 16.07 7.34 -2.13
N ASP A 100 15.40 7.89 -1.12
CA ASP A 100 13.97 7.74 -0.89
C ASP A 100 13.32 9.09 -0.55
N ALA A 101 12.03 9.25 -0.90
CA ALA A 101 11.25 10.43 -0.57
C ALA A 101 9.83 10.04 -0.11
N PRO A 102 9.18 10.80 0.79
CA PRO A 102 7.75 10.63 1.05
C PRO A 102 6.94 10.87 -0.23
N ILE A 103 5.88 10.09 -0.45
CA ILE A 103 5.03 10.17 -1.65
C ILE A 103 4.42 11.56 -1.89
N SER A 104 4.31 12.40 -0.85
CA SER A 104 3.92 13.82 -0.97
C SER A 104 4.85 14.66 -1.85
N TYR A 105 6.06 14.17 -2.16
CA TYR A 105 7.02 14.82 -3.06
C TYR A 105 7.14 14.12 -4.42
N LEU A 106 6.22 13.21 -4.77
CA LEU A 106 6.25 12.42 -6.01
C LEU A 106 6.39 13.28 -7.27
N GLU A 107 5.69 14.42 -7.36
CA GLU A 107 5.84 15.36 -8.50
C GLU A 107 7.27 15.93 -8.59
N THR A 108 7.87 16.28 -7.44
CA THR A 108 9.25 16.79 -7.37
C THR A 108 10.25 15.70 -7.77
N VAL A 109 10.03 14.47 -7.31
CA VAL A 109 10.80 13.30 -7.75
C VAL A 109 10.66 13.10 -9.26
N ARG A 110 9.43 13.08 -9.80
CA ARG A 110 9.15 12.89 -11.24
C ARG A 110 9.81 13.97 -12.10
N SER A 111 9.69 15.23 -11.69
CA SER A 111 10.31 16.38 -12.37
C SER A 111 11.83 16.28 -12.39
N LEU A 112 12.45 15.97 -11.24
CA LEU A 112 13.90 15.79 -11.15
C LEU A 112 14.41 14.55 -11.89
N CYS A 113 13.69 13.43 -11.84
CA CYS A 113 14.01 12.24 -12.64
C CYS A 113 14.00 12.58 -14.13
N ASN A 114 12.97 13.29 -14.61
CA ASN A 114 12.89 13.74 -16.00
C ASN A 114 14.04 14.72 -16.35
N GLN A 115 14.33 15.70 -15.51
CA GLN A 115 15.44 16.64 -15.73
C GLN A 115 16.81 15.94 -15.76
N CYS A 116 17.07 15.01 -14.84
CA CYS A 116 18.30 14.22 -14.84
C CYS A 116 18.38 13.33 -16.09
N ASN A 117 17.30 12.64 -16.44
CA ASN A 117 17.24 11.74 -17.59
C ASN A 117 17.39 12.46 -18.95
N LEU A 118 16.95 13.72 -19.06
CA LEU A 118 17.19 14.55 -20.23
C LEU A 118 18.67 14.95 -20.41
N ASN A 119 19.44 14.99 -19.32
CA ASN A 119 20.85 15.39 -19.32
C ASN A 119 21.83 14.21 -19.18
N ALA A 120 21.35 13.02 -18.81
CA ALA A 120 22.15 11.80 -18.69
C ALA A 120 22.28 11.08 -20.05
N GLU A 121 23.52 10.75 -20.46
CA GLU A 121 23.79 10.08 -21.73
C GLU A 121 23.33 8.61 -21.74
N SER A 122 23.70 7.86 -20.70
CA SER A 122 23.59 6.39 -20.61
C SER A 122 22.52 5.97 -19.60
N CYS A 123 22.73 6.35 -18.34
CA CYS A 123 21.89 5.93 -17.22
C CYS A 123 20.54 6.66 -17.15
N ARG A 124 19.57 6.03 -16.48
CA ARG A 124 18.25 6.56 -16.19
C ARG A 124 17.95 6.44 -14.70
N ILE A 125 17.62 7.58 -14.08
CA ILE A 125 17.00 7.62 -12.76
C ILE A 125 15.53 7.24 -12.94
N VAL A 126 15.11 6.19 -12.24
CA VAL A 126 13.73 5.70 -12.21
C VAL A 126 13.28 5.62 -10.76
N TYR A 127 11.96 5.63 -10.54
CA TYR A 127 11.38 5.46 -9.22
C TYR A 127 10.43 4.28 -9.19
N THR A 128 10.25 3.69 -8.02
CA THR A 128 9.14 2.79 -7.70
C THR A 128 8.36 3.36 -6.53
N ILE A 129 7.06 3.03 -6.45
CA ILE A 129 6.22 3.41 -5.31
C ILE A 129 6.15 2.21 -4.38
N ASN A 130 6.57 2.42 -3.14
CA ASN A 130 6.52 1.42 -2.09
C ASN A 130 5.21 1.63 -1.31
N GLU A 131 4.16 0.97 -1.79
CA GLU A 131 2.79 1.05 -1.25
C GLU A 131 2.73 0.74 0.25
N LYS A 132 3.61 -0.16 0.73
CA LYS A 132 3.69 -0.56 2.14
C LYS A 132 4.28 0.52 3.05
N THR A 133 5.09 1.44 2.53
CA THR A 133 5.77 2.47 3.32
C THR A 133 5.38 3.90 2.97
N GLY A 134 4.49 4.11 1.97
CA GLY A 134 4.11 5.45 1.51
C GLY A 134 5.29 6.26 0.94
N LYS A 135 6.31 5.58 0.41
CA LYS A 135 7.54 6.20 -0.11
C LYS A 135 7.69 6.00 -1.61
N THR A 136 8.40 6.92 -2.22
CA THR A 136 8.94 6.81 -3.57
C THR A 136 10.42 6.44 -3.44
N ASP A 137 10.76 5.20 -3.78
CA ASP A 137 12.12 4.68 -3.77
C ASP A 137 12.77 4.97 -5.12
N LEU A 138 14.02 5.44 -5.13
CA LEU A 138 14.74 5.77 -6.37
C LEU A 138 15.88 4.80 -6.68
N HIS A 139 16.06 4.56 -7.97
CA HIS A 139 17.03 3.63 -8.52
C HIS A 139 17.70 4.25 -9.75
N ILE A 140 18.99 3.98 -9.98
CA ILE A 140 19.66 4.29 -11.24
C ILE A 140 19.82 3.00 -12.02
N VAL A 141 19.33 2.99 -13.26
CA VAL A 141 19.46 1.87 -14.20
C VAL A 141 20.32 2.32 -15.36
N ASP A 142 21.28 1.50 -15.77
CA ASP A 142 22.12 1.74 -16.93
C ASP A 142 22.25 0.50 -17.80
N THR A 143 22.55 0.69 -19.08
CA THR A 143 22.75 -0.38 -20.05
C THR A 143 24.08 -0.19 -20.76
N LEU A 144 25.05 -1.05 -20.44
CA LEU A 144 26.39 -0.99 -21.00
C LEU A 144 26.75 -2.24 -21.82
N THR A 145 27.69 -2.08 -22.74
CA THR A 145 28.36 -3.18 -23.43
C THR A 145 29.74 -3.42 -22.83
N LEU A 146 30.08 -4.69 -22.60
CA LEU A 146 31.39 -5.11 -22.13
C LEU A 146 32.18 -5.66 -23.32
N HIS A 147 33.29 -5.02 -23.68
CA HIS A 147 34.25 -5.55 -24.68
C HIS A 147 35.58 -5.89 -24.01
N ASP A 148 36.37 -6.78 -24.61
CA ASP A 148 37.56 -7.35 -23.96
C ASP A 148 38.67 -6.31 -23.69
N ASP A 149 38.68 -5.25 -24.50
CA ASP A 149 39.67 -4.17 -24.52
C ASP A 149 39.34 -3.01 -23.55
N ASP A 150 38.05 -2.76 -23.26
CA ASP A 150 37.59 -1.55 -22.57
C ASP A 150 36.68 -1.79 -21.34
N ALA A 151 36.22 -3.02 -21.07
CA ALA A 151 35.22 -3.33 -20.04
C ALA A 151 35.53 -2.72 -18.65
N THR A 152 36.81 -2.66 -18.24
CA THR A 152 37.22 -2.05 -16.96
C THR A 152 37.06 -0.53 -16.96
N TYR A 153 37.32 0.13 -18.10
CA TYR A 153 37.17 1.56 -18.26
C TYR A 153 35.68 1.94 -18.33
N ASN A 154 34.90 1.24 -19.17
CA ASN A 154 33.45 1.49 -19.30
C ASN A 154 32.73 1.26 -17.97
N LEU A 155 32.96 0.13 -17.29
CA LEU A 155 32.34 -0.13 -15.98
C LEU A 155 32.69 0.96 -14.96
N ARG A 156 33.95 1.42 -14.91
CA ARG A 156 34.36 2.52 -14.02
C ARG A 156 33.68 3.84 -14.39
N LYS A 157 33.56 4.15 -15.68
CA LYS A 157 32.87 5.36 -16.19
C LYS A 157 31.41 5.36 -15.74
N GLU A 158 30.67 4.28 -15.99
CA GLU A 158 29.25 4.23 -15.66
C GLU A 158 28.98 4.20 -14.15
N LEU A 159 29.79 3.48 -13.35
CA LEU A 159 29.72 3.56 -11.89
C LEU A 159 29.98 4.99 -11.37
N SER A 160 30.92 5.72 -11.97
CA SER A 160 31.20 7.11 -11.61
C SER A 160 30.06 8.05 -12.05
N SER A 161 29.42 7.77 -13.19
CA SER A 161 28.23 8.46 -13.67
C SER A 161 27.06 8.29 -12.69
N MET A 162 26.80 7.07 -12.21
CA MET A 162 25.76 6.80 -11.22
C MET A 162 25.95 7.61 -9.92
N PHE A 163 27.16 7.65 -9.37
CA PHE A 163 27.44 8.48 -8.17
C PHE A 163 27.29 9.98 -8.43
N TYR A 164 27.68 10.47 -9.61
CA TYR A 164 27.45 11.87 -10.01
C TYR A 164 25.95 12.20 -10.04
N TRP A 165 25.14 11.36 -10.69
CA TRP A 165 23.69 11.57 -10.81
C TRP A 165 22.97 11.40 -9.46
N GLN A 166 23.40 10.49 -8.60
CA GLN A 166 22.94 10.42 -7.20
C GLN A 166 23.19 11.75 -6.47
N ALA A 167 24.42 12.24 -6.47
CA ALA A 167 24.79 13.45 -5.74
C ALA A 167 24.04 14.68 -6.26
N LEU A 168 23.94 14.83 -7.59
CA LEU A 168 23.22 15.93 -8.23
C LEU A 168 21.71 15.87 -7.95
N PHE A 169 21.10 14.68 -7.99
CA PHE A 169 19.69 14.49 -7.64
C PHE A 169 19.43 14.87 -6.18
N ILE A 170 20.23 14.36 -5.24
CA ILE A 170 20.08 14.65 -3.79
C ILE A 170 20.23 16.14 -3.51
N GLN A 171 21.18 16.82 -4.17
CA GLN A 171 21.37 18.26 -4.06
C GLN A 171 20.12 19.02 -4.54
N HIS A 172 19.69 18.81 -5.79
CA HIS A 172 18.54 19.55 -6.34
C HIS A 172 17.23 19.20 -5.64
N PHE A 173 17.04 17.96 -5.19
CA PHE A 173 15.90 17.60 -4.35
C PHE A 173 15.90 18.39 -3.03
N SER A 174 17.06 18.52 -2.38
CA SER A 174 17.22 19.30 -1.15
C SER A 174 17.00 20.80 -1.36
N GLU A 175 17.41 21.34 -2.51
CA GLU A 175 17.17 22.74 -2.92
C GLU A 175 15.70 23.03 -3.24
N LEU A 176 14.98 22.06 -3.83
CA LEU A 176 13.58 22.21 -4.21
C LEU A 176 12.59 21.86 -3.08
N LYS A 177 12.98 21.02 -2.10
CA LYS A 177 12.15 20.61 -0.96
C LYS A 177 11.44 21.77 -0.20
N PRO A 178 12.05 22.97 -0.02
CA PRO A 178 11.35 24.12 0.57
C PRO A 178 10.26 24.71 -0.34
N SER A 179 10.46 24.68 -1.65
CA SER A 179 9.59 25.31 -2.66
C SER A 179 8.48 24.37 -3.17
N ALA A 180 8.74 23.06 -3.16
CA ALA A 180 7.81 21.99 -3.54
C ALA A 180 6.55 21.92 -2.66
N LYS A 181 6.57 22.56 -1.48
CA LYS A 181 5.37 22.76 -0.64
C LYS A 181 4.32 23.69 -1.26
N HIS A 182 4.62 24.34 -2.39
CA HIS A 182 3.81 25.43 -2.95
C HIS A 182 3.47 25.29 -4.44
N THR A 183 3.79 24.16 -5.08
CA THR A 183 3.44 23.89 -6.48
C THR A 183 2.09 23.16 -6.64
N ASN A 184 1.42 23.48 -7.75
CA ASN A 184 0.03 23.15 -8.06
C ASN A 184 -0.18 21.63 -8.25
N ASN A 185 -0.81 20.94 -7.30
CA ASN A 185 -1.16 19.54 -7.46
C ASN A 185 -2.42 19.37 -8.35
N HIS A 186 -2.21 18.97 -9.60
CA HIS A 186 -3.23 18.34 -10.45
C HIS A 186 -2.67 16.99 -10.92
N ASP A 187 -2.53 16.06 -9.98
CA ASP A 187 -1.94 14.75 -10.26
C ASP A 187 -3.00 13.65 -10.25
N VAL A 188 -3.18 13.04 -11.42
CA VAL A 188 -4.01 11.84 -11.60
C VAL A 188 -3.40 10.66 -10.82
N GLU A 189 -2.06 10.62 -10.63
CA GLU A 189 -1.42 9.64 -9.76
C GLU A 189 -1.72 9.88 -8.27
N LYS A 190 -2.06 11.10 -7.81
CA LYS A 190 -2.49 11.33 -6.41
C LYS A 190 -3.90 10.78 -6.17
N GLN A 191 -4.83 11.07 -7.08
CA GLN A 191 -6.17 10.48 -7.04
C GLN A 191 -6.12 8.96 -7.21
N ALA A 192 -5.25 8.46 -8.09
CA ALA A 192 -4.97 7.04 -8.19
C ALA A 192 -4.33 6.50 -6.90
N THR A 193 -3.44 7.22 -6.21
CA THR A 193 -2.85 6.76 -4.94
C THR A 193 -3.89 6.71 -3.81
N GLU A 194 -4.77 7.71 -3.71
CA GLU A 194 -5.90 7.71 -2.78
C GLU A 194 -6.85 6.54 -3.06
N TRP A 195 -7.14 6.28 -4.34
CA TRP A 195 -7.91 5.11 -4.80
C TRP A 195 -7.20 3.76 -4.53
N HIS A 196 -5.89 3.65 -4.81
CA HIS A 196 -5.10 2.44 -4.53
C HIS A 196 -4.97 2.21 -3.01
N HIS A 197 -4.94 3.28 -2.20
CA HIS A 197 -4.99 3.17 -0.75
C HIS A 197 -6.36 2.68 -0.27
N GLU A 198 -7.47 3.24 -0.75
CA GLU A 198 -8.81 2.70 -0.46
C GLU A 198 -8.94 1.23 -0.89
N LEU A 199 -8.48 0.89 -2.09
CA LEU A 199 -8.47 -0.45 -2.62
C LEU A 199 -7.57 -1.40 -1.81
N PHE A 200 -6.42 -0.92 -1.32
CA PHE A 200 -5.56 -1.64 -0.39
C PHE A 200 -6.26 -1.87 0.95
N LEU A 201 -6.95 -0.88 1.51
CA LEU A 201 -7.74 -1.05 2.75
C LEU A 201 -8.90 -2.03 2.56
N ILE A 202 -9.55 -2.02 1.40
CA ILE A 202 -10.57 -3.02 1.02
C ILE A 202 -9.94 -4.42 0.91
N ARG A 203 -8.76 -4.55 0.28
CA ARG A 203 -8.05 -5.82 0.08
C ARG A 203 -7.46 -6.40 1.37
N GLU A 204 -6.91 -5.59 2.27
CA GLU A 204 -6.42 -6.01 3.59
C GLU A 204 -7.53 -6.67 4.42
N GLN A 205 -8.76 -6.15 4.33
CA GLN A 205 -9.94 -6.76 4.98
C GLN A 205 -10.33 -8.12 4.39
N GLU A 206 -9.76 -8.52 3.24
CA GLU A 206 -9.95 -9.86 2.64
C GLU A 206 -8.93 -10.89 3.16
N MET A 207 -7.75 -10.45 3.62
CA MET A 207 -6.55 -11.29 3.87
C MET A 207 -6.46 -11.85 5.31
N MET A 208 -7.59 -12.31 5.86
CA MET A 208 -7.77 -12.68 7.28
C MET A 208 -7.08 -13.98 7.74
N HIS A 209 -5.78 -14.15 7.45
CA HIS A 209 -4.86 -15.07 8.15
C HIS A 209 -3.40 -14.54 8.24
N GLN A 210 -3.18 -13.23 8.04
CA GLN A 210 -1.84 -12.60 8.12
C GLN A 210 -1.51 -11.94 9.47
N SER A 211 -0.21 -11.70 9.67
CA SER A 211 0.40 -11.18 10.90
C SER A 211 0.24 -9.67 11.06
N GLU A 212 0.14 -9.18 12.30
CA GLU A 212 0.13 -7.74 12.61
C GLU A 212 1.43 -7.02 12.17
N GLY A 213 1.31 -5.74 11.77
CA GLY A 213 2.38 -4.87 11.26
C GLY A 213 1.99 -3.37 11.25
N PRO A 214 2.94 -2.43 11.06
CA PRO A 214 3.11 -1.38 12.08
C PRO A 214 3.03 0.12 11.68
N ASN A 215 2.84 0.95 12.72
CA ASN A 215 3.33 2.33 12.99
C ASN A 215 2.65 3.65 12.54
N TRP A 216 1.77 4.18 13.41
CA TRP A 216 1.04 5.47 13.34
C TRP A 216 0.67 6.12 14.72
N HIS A 217 0.47 7.46 14.82
CA HIS A 217 0.79 8.35 15.98
C HIS A 217 -0.35 8.92 16.94
N GLU A 218 -0.15 9.82 17.97
CA GLU A 218 -1.16 10.66 18.76
C GLU A 218 -0.62 12.12 19.05
N HIS A 219 -1.26 13.00 19.88
CA HIS A 219 -0.84 14.40 20.22
C HIS A 219 -0.96 14.89 21.70
N LYS A 220 -0.07 15.81 22.12
CA LYS A 220 0.15 16.31 23.51
C LYS A 220 -1.00 17.06 24.20
N ASN A 221 -1.93 17.68 23.47
CA ASN A 221 -3.06 18.44 24.04
C ASN A 221 -4.38 17.64 24.08
N ASP A 222 -4.40 16.39 23.60
CA ASP A 222 -5.64 15.64 23.38
C ASP A 222 -5.46 14.13 23.66
N LEU A 223 -4.82 13.85 24.80
CA LEU A 223 -4.37 12.53 25.28
C LEU A 223 -5.51 11.49 25.33
N PHE A 224 -5.26 10.25 24.91
CA PHE A 224 -6.26 9.20 25.09
C PHE A 224 -6.29 8.65 26.53
N SER A 225 -7.41 8.89 27.18
CA SER A 225 -7.77 8.25 28.44
C SER A 225 -8.28 6.83 28.23
N LEU A 226 -8.05 5.99 29.23
CA LEU A 226 -8.55 4.61 29.27
C LEU A 226 -10.08 4.54 29.06
N ARG A 227 -10.84 5.50 29.59
CA ARG A 227 -12.30 5.66 29.41
C ARG A 227 -12.70 5.71 27.95
N HIS A 228 -12.07 6.61 27.19
CA HIS A 228 -12.44 6.81 25.79
C HIS A 228 -12.06 5.61 24.94
N LEU A 229 -10.91 4.99 25.24
CA LEU A 229 -10.44 3.81 24.53
C LEU A 229 -11.36 2.59 24.77
N LEU A 230 -11.77 2.33 26.01
CA LEU A 230 -12.69 1.22 26.35
C LEU A 230 -14.08 1.40 25.74
N SER A 231 -14.61 2.63 25.73
CA SER A 231 -15.90 2.94 25.10
C SER A 231 -15.86 2.75 23.56
N THR A 232 -14.77 3.18 22.92
CA THR A 232 -14.69 3.28 21.45
C THR A 232 -14.14 2.02 20.77
N LEU A 233 -13.43 1.16 21.49
CA LEU A 233 -12.99 -0.14 20.96
C LEU A 233 -13.85 -1.32 21.40
N LEU A 234 -14.43 -1.28 22.61
CA LEU A 234 -15.09 -2.43 23.21
C LEU A 234 -16.58 -2.19 23.52
N GLY A 235 -17.09 -0.98 23.25
CA GLY A 235 -18.48 -0.61 23.54
C GLY A 235 -18.80 -0.52 25.04
N LEU A 236 -17.77 -0.39 25.89
CA LEU A 236 -17.91 -0.36 27.33
C LEU A 236 -18.12 1.08 27.82
N TYR A 237 -19.34 1.59 27.67
CA TYR A 237 -19.66 2.99 28.01
C TYR A 237 -19.80 3.24 29.52
N ASP A 238 -20.45 2.32 30.25
CA ASP A 238 -20.84 2.49 31.66
C ASP A 238 -20.02 1.63 32.65
N LEU A 239 -18.83 1.16 32.25
CA LEU A 239 -18.03 0.23 33.05
C LEU A 239 -17.62 0.83 34.40
N LYS A 240 -17.69 0.01 35.46
CA LYS A 240 -17.25 0.40 36.81
C LYS A 240 -15.87 -0.19 37.07
N PRO A 241 -14.77 0.58 36.93
CA PRO A 241 -13.44 0.09 37.27
C PRO A 241 -13.37 -0.25 38.77
N LEU A 242 -12.63 -1.31 39.07
CA LEU A 242 -12.34 -1.73 40.44
C LEU A 242 -10.88 -1.47 40.81
N ARG A 243 -9.97 -1.76 39.89
CA ARG A 243 -8.52 -1.67 40.11
C ARG A 243 -7.76 -1.70 38.79
N LEU A 244 -6.71 -0.89 38.69
CA LEU A 244 -5.73 -0.93 37.61
C LEU A 244 -4.34 -1.22 38.20
N GLU A 245 -3.67 -2.24 37.68
CA GLU A 245 -2.26 -2.51 37.96
C GLU A 245 -1.44 -2.19 36.71
N ILE A 246 -0.33 -1.47 36.82
CA ILE A 246 0.54 -1.13 35.69
C ILE A 246 1.94 -1.68 35.98
N CYS A 247 2.33 -2.71 35.22
CA CYS A 247 3.61 -3.41 35.35
C CYS A 247 4.61 -2.88 34.33
N ARG A 248 5.77 -2.38 34.80
CA ARG A 248 6.87 -1.83 34.00
C ARG A 248 8.17 -2.53 34.40
N GLY A 249 8.43 -3.69 33.80
CA GLY A 249 9.46 -4.62 34.31
C GLY A 249 9.12 -5.09 35.73
N ASP A 250 10.07 -4.95 36.66
CA ASP A 250 9.89 -5.33 38.07
C ASP A 250 9.05 -4.34 38.89
N ASN A 251 8.71 -3.17 38.35
CA ASN A 251 7.92 -2.15 39.05
C ASN A 251 6.43 -2.34 38.78
N VAL A 252 5.61 -2.31 39.83
CA VAL A 252 4.15 -2.35 39.73
C VAL A 252 3.54 -1.11 40.39
N GLU A 253 2.75 -0.38 39.62
CA GLU A 253 1.96 0.78 40.03
C GLU A 253 0.49 0.37 40.19
N HIS A 254 -0.21 0.94 41.16
CA HIS A 254 -1.58 0.56 41.51
C HIS A 254 -2.49 1.77 41.62
N HIS A 255 -3.64 1.72 40.95
CA HIS A 255 -4.71 2.70 41.07
C HIS A 255 -6.01 1.98 41.45
N ASP A 256 -6.67 2.46 42.51
CA ASP A 256 -7.94 1.93 43.01
C ASP A 256 -9.10 2.96 42.92
N ASN A 257 -8.81 4.21 42.51
CA ASN A 257 -9.81 5.26 42.31
C ASN A 257 -10.40 5.17 40.88
N ALA A 258 -11.73 5.08 40.79
CA ALA A 258 -12.44 4.88 39.53
C ALA A 258 -12.17 5.96 38.46
N ASP A 259 -12.14 7.24 38.84
CA ASP A 259 -11.92 8.32 37.88
C ASP A 259 -10.44 8.42 37.50
N GLU A 260 -9.51 8.20 38.43
CA GLU A 260 -8.08 8.13 38.11
C GLU A 260 -7.75 6.98 37.16
N ILE A 261 -8.39 5.81 37.33
CA ILE A 261 -8.24 4.66 36.43
C ILE A 261 -8.76 4.99 35.03
N LEU A 262 -9.96 5.57 34.94
CA LEU A 262 -10.61 5.85 33.67
C LEU A 262 -9.96 7.01 32.92
N ASP A 263 -9.50 8.04 33.63
CA ASP A 263 -8.90 9.22 33.02
C ASP A 263 -7.38 9.07 32.83
N TYR A 264 -6.79 7.92 33.20
CA TYR A 264 -5.38 7.57 33.00
C TYR A 264 -4.97 7.66 31.51
N PRO A 265 -3.98 8.50 31.14
CA PRO A 265 -3.51 8.61 29.76
C PRO A 265 -2.63 7.43 29.35
N ILE A 266 -3.03 6.69 28.31
CA ILE A 266 -2.43 5.38 28.00
C ILE A 266 -0.95 5.49 27.62
N GLN A 267 -0.56 6.55 26.90
CA GLN A 267 0.85 6.84 26.62
C GLN A 267 1.72 6.93 27.88
N GLN A 268 1.20 7.35 29.04
CA GLN A 268 2.00 7.51 30.27
C GLN A 268 2.49 6.18 30.83
N THR A 269 1.97 5.06 30.32
CA THR A 269 2.44 3.70 30.60
C THR A 269 3.88 3.49 30.12
N ILE A 270 4.26 4.08 28.98
CA ILE A 270 5.60 3.91 28.39
C ILE A 270 6.35 5.21 28.04
N ILE A 271 5.68 6.37 27.99
CA ILE A 271 6.25 7.69 27.65
C ILE A 271 6.12 8.65 28.84
N LYS A 272 7.22 9.31 29.22
CA LYS A 272 7.24 10.43 30.18
C LYS A 272 8.21 11.52 29.71
N GLU A 273 7.88 12.79 29.94
CA GLU A 273 8.72 13.94 29.56
C GLU A 273 9.20 13.89 28.09
N ASP A 274 8.26 13.62 27.17
CA ASP A 274 8.48 13.52 25.72
C ASP A 274 9.48 12.43 25.29
N LYS A 275 9.67 11.39 26.13
CA LYS A 275 10.60 10.27 25.88
C LYS A 275 10.00 8.93 26.27
N VAL A 276 10.35 7.88 25.52
CA VAL A 276 10.11 6.50 25.94
C VAL A 276 10.94 6.21 27.20
N VAL A 277 10.28 5.76 28.26
CA VAL A 277 10.90 5.38 29.55
C VAL A 277 10.96 3.86 29.76
N CYS A 278 10.17 3.09 29.03
CA CYS A 278 10.25 1.63 28.96
C CYS A 278 9.65 1.14 27.64
N HIS A 279 10.27 0.14 26.99
CA HIS A 279 9.82 -0.35 25.69
C HIS A 279 8.55 -1.20 25.75
N THR A 280 8.23 -1.80 26.90
CA THR A 280 6.99 -2.55 27.09
C THR A 280 6.44 -2.32 28.49
N ALA A 281 5.11 -2.33 28.61
CA ALA A 281 4.41 -2.28 29.88
C ALA A 281 3.02 -2.94 29.77
N MET A 282 2.59 -3.59 30.84
CA MET A 282 1.30 -4.29 30.89
C MET A 282 0.37 -3.60 31.88
N MET A 283 -0.83 -3.23 31.43
CA MET A 283 -1.91 -2.75 32.29
C MET A 283 -2.90 -3.89 32.54
N ARG A 284 -3.27 -4.13 33.79
CA ARG A 284 -4.29 -5.11 34.19
C ARG A 284 -5.47 -4.38 34.82
N LEU A 285 -6.58 -4.30 34.09
CA LEU A 285 -7.81 -3.66 34.55
C LEU A 285 -8.79 -4.71 35.06
N ASN A 286 -9.26 -4.54 36.29
CA ASN A 286 -10.42 -5.24 36.83
C ASN A 286 -11.61 -4.27 36.86
N PHE A 287 -12.78 -4.70 36.39
CA PHE A 287 -13.97 -3.86 36.28
C PHE A 287 -15.28 -4.68 36.40
N ILE A 288 -16.40 -4.00 36.61
CA ILE A 288 -17.74 -4.57 36.52
C ILE A 288 -18.43 -3.95 35.31
N ASN A 289 -18.99 -4.79 34.44
CA ASN A 289 -19.87 -4.34 33.36
C ASN A 289 -21.30 -4.25 33.89
N PRO A 290 -22.04 -3.12 33.76
CA PRO A 290 -23.41 -3.01 34.25
C PRO A 290 -24.42 -4.01 33.64
N THR A 291 -24.11 -4.61 32.49
CA THR A 291 -24.92 -5.71 31.93
C THR A 291 -24.71 -7.04 32.65
N GLU A 292 -23.63 -7.17 33.42
CA GLU A 292 -23.22 -8.36 34.20
C GLU A 292 -22.75 -7.93 35.61
N PRO A 293 -23.60 -7.31 36.44
CA PRO A 293 -23.17 -6.57 37.64
C PRO A 293 -22.54 -7.45 38.73
N ASP A 294 -22.83 -8.76 38.74
CA ASP A 294 -22.38 -9.72 39.74
C ASP A 294 -21.07 -10.44 39.39
N ILE A 295 -20.46 -10.12 38.24
CA ILE A 295 -19.25 -10.80 37.74
C ILE A 295 -18.13 -9.76 37.52
N PRO A 296 -17.09 -9.74 38.37
CA PRO A 296 -15.87 -8.98 38.11
C PRO A 296 -15.18 -9.53 36.85
N GLN A 297 -14.94 -8.65 35.89
CA GLN A 297 -14.28 -8.94 34.62
C GLN A 297 -12.84 -8.41 34.64
N GLN A 298 -11.97 -9.09 33.91
CA GLN A 298 -10.57 -8.71 33.78
C GLN A 298 -10.22 -8.40 32.32
N MET A 299 -9.38 -7.40 32.13
CA MET A 299 -8.73 -7.08 30.87
C MET A 299 -7.22 -6.94 31.08
N ILE A 300 -6.47 -7.35 30.07
CA ILE A 300 -5.04 -7.05 29.94
C ILE A 300 -4.92 -6.08 28.76
N ILE A 301 -4.13 -5.03 28.93
CA ILE A 301 -3.74 -4.10 27.88
C ILE A 301 -2.22 -4.13 27.83
N ASP A 302 -1.67 -4.71 26.78
CA ASP A 302 -0.24 -4.73 26.54
C ASP A 302 0.13 -3.49 25.75
N VAL A 303 1.15 -2.75 26.20
CA VAL A 303 1.56 -1.45 25.61
C VAL A 303 3.02 -1.54 25.23
N GLU A 304 3.32 -1.50 23.94
CA GLU A 304 4.66 -1.66 23.38
C GLU A 304 5.11 -0.40 22.62
N ASP A 305 6.36 0.00 22.81
CA ASP A 305 7.07 0.99 21.99
C ASP A 305 7.37 0.39 20.62
N GLU A 306 6.93 1.07 19.57
CA GLU A 306 7.17 0.65 18.20
C GLU A 306 8.17 1.58 17.46
N GLY A 307 8.82 2.50 18.19
CA GLY A 307 9.84 3.40 17.68
C GLY A 307 9.37 4.85 17.52
N MET A 308 10.14 5.68 16.81
CA MET A 308 9.86 7.11 16.67
C MET A 308 10.20 7.65 15.28
N SER A 309 9.43 8.65 14.84
CA SER A 309 9.76 9.54 13.73
C SER A 309 10.53 10.76 14.26
N ALA A 310 10.79 11.76 13.40
CA ALA A 310 11.47 12.98 13.81
C ALA A 310 10.64 13.85 14.78
N ASP A 311 9.32 13.82 14.65
CA ASP A 311 8.41 14.73 15.36
C ASP A 311 7.55 14.03 16.42
N THR A 312 7.57 12.69 16.47
CA THR A 312 6.52 11.92 17.16
C THR A 312 6.96 10.48 17.51
N ILE A 313 6.53 9.93 18.65
CA ILE A 313 6.76 8.53 19.08
C ILE A 313 5.58 7.63 18.62
N TYR A 314 5.81 6.34 18.33
CA TYR A 314 4.80 5.31 18.04
C TYR A 314 4.66 4.32 19.19
N TYR A 315 3.44 3.86 19.48
CA TYR A 315 3.19 2.78 20.42
C TYR A 315 1.95 1.96 20.07
N ARG A 316 2.02 0.65 20.27
CA ARG A 316 0.92 -0.29 20.08
C ARG A 316 0.23 -0.55 21.42
N ALA A 317 -1.09 -0.62 21.40
CA ALA A 317 -1.90 -1.07 22.54
C ALA A 317 -2.68 -2.32 22.12
N THR A 318 -2.43 -3.46 22.76
CA THR A 318 -3.16 -4.71 22.50
C THR A 318 -4.06 -5.03 23.68
N LEU A 319 -5.36 -4.87 23.48
CA LEU A 319 -6.40 -5.14 24.48
C LEU A 319 -6.86 -6.59 24.37
N CYS A 320 -6.94 -7.27 25.50
CA CYS A 320 -7.45 -8.64 25.62
C CYS A 320 -8.40 -8.73 26.82
N ARG A 321 -9.70 -8.87 26.56
CA ARG A 321 -10.69 -9.19 27.60
C ARG A 321 -10.55 -10.67 27.97
N ILE A 322 -10.28 -10.96 29.24
CA ILE A 322 -10.15 -12.32 29.73
C ILE A 322 -11.55 -12.93 29.85
N PRO A 323 -11.84 -14.08 29.19
CA PRO A 323 -13.14 -14.73 29.31
C PRO A 323 -13.44 -15.15 30.75
N ASN A 324 -14.71 -15.02 31.14
CA ASN A 324 -15.16 -15.48 32.45
C ASN A 324 -15.04 -17.02 32.55
N ALA A 325 -14.66 -17.52 33.73
CA ALA A 325 -14.62 -18.96 33.98
C ALA A 325 -16.02 -19.57 33.81
N LEU A 326 -16.10 -20.69 33.08
CA LEU A 326 -17.36 -21.43 32.84
C LEU A 326 -18.03 -21.81 34.17
N ARG A 327 -19.25 -21.31 34.39
CA ARG A 327 -20.12 -21.71 35.51
C ARG A 327 -21.27 -22.56 34.99
N PRO A 328 -21.79 -23.55 35.75
CA PRO A 328 -22.89 -24.42 35.29
C PRO A 328 -24.18 -23.69 34.92
N GLU A 329 -24.35 -22.46 35.40
CA GLU A 329 -25.52 -21.60 35.19
C GLU A 329 -25.45 -20.75 33.90
N LEU A 330 -24.27 -20.63 33.28
CA LEU A 330 -24.08 -19.84 32.06
C LEU A 330 -24.33 -20.71 30.83
N THR A 331 -25.29 -20.33 29.99
CA THR A 331 -25.57 -20.99 28.71
C THR A 331 -24.42 -20.75 27.73
N MET A 332 -23.95 -21.80 27.05
CA MET A 332 -22.89 -21.73 26.02
C MET A 332 -23.16 -20.76 24.86
N SER A 333 -24.38 -20.23 24.75
CA SER A 333 -24.81 -19.24 23.76
C SER A 333 -24.65 -17.78 24.22
N SER A 334 -24.09 -17.50 25.40
CA SER A 334 -23.74 -16.12 25.79
C SER A 334 -22.44 -15.67 25.12
N ASN A 335 -22.37 -14.40 24.74
CA ASN A 335 -21.16 -13.81 24.14
C ASN A 335 -19.98 -13.70 25.13
N ASP A 336 -20.21 -14.04 26.40
CA ASP A 336 -19.27 -13.96 27.53
C ASP A 336 -18.02 -14.86 27.38
N HIS A 337 -18.04 -15.77 26.39
CA HIS A 337 -16.93 -16.65 26.03
C HIS A 337 -16.22 -16.25 24.72
N THR A 338 -16.67 -15.17 24.05
CA THR A 338 -15.98 -14.67 22.86
C THR A 338 -14.64 -14.04 23.24
N LYS A 339 -13.58 -14.43 22.52
CA LYS A 339 -12.26 -13.80 22.66
C LYS A 339 -12.35 -12.40 22.05
N ASN A 340 -12.47 -11.38 22.89
CA ASN A 340 -12.38 -9.99 22.42
C ASN A 340 -10.94 -9.52 22.60
N VAL A 341 -10.19 -9.53 21.49
CA VAL A 341 -8.82 -9.03 21.38
C VAL A 341 -8.81 -7.96 20.29
N THR A 342 -8.22 -6.81 20.59
CA THR A 342 -8.10 -5.69 19.65
C THR A 342 -6.72 -5.07 19.80
N SER A 343 -5.94 -5.11 18.73
CA SER A 343 -4.65 -4.46 18.61
C SER A 343 -4.86 -3.14 17.87
N LEU A 344 -4.41 -2.03 18.44
CA LEU A 344 -4.42 -0.72 17.79
C LEU A 344 -3.12 0.03 18.01
N LEU A 345 -3.00 1.09 17.24
CA LEU A 345 -1.77 1.77 16.98
C LEU A 345 -1.97 3.27 17.22
N LEU A 346 -1.09 3.81 18.05
CA LEU A 346 -1.15 5.09 18.71
C LEU A 346 0.25 5.72 18.70
N GLY A 347 0.39 6.96 19.13
CA GLY A 347 1.71 7.55 19.33
C GLY A 347 1.70 8.83 20.13
N TYR A 348 2.62 9.74 19.86
CA TYR A 348 2.76 10.92 20.71
C TYR A 348 3.59 12.05 20.09
N ASP A 349 2.93 13.15 19.66
CA ASP A 349 3.60 14.28 19.00
C ASP A 349 4.41 15.07 20.01
N LEU A 350 5.72 15.16 19.73
CA LEU A 350 6.71 15.88 20.51
C LEU A 350 6.58 17.41 20.31
N HIS A 351 5.99 17.83 19.18
CA HIS A 351 5.90 19.23 18.75
C HIS A 351 4.49 19.58 18.23
N GLU A 352 4.01 20.79 18.53
CA GLU A 352 2.80 21.30 17.86
C GLU A 352 3.09 21.50 16.37
N LYS A 353 2.32 20.83 15.50
CA LYS A 353 2.50 20.84 14.04
C LYS A 353 2.17 22.22 13.42
N SER A 354 3.05 23.22 13.56
CA SER A 354 2.92 24.53 12.87
C SER A 354 2.70 24.36 11.36
N ASN A 355 3.38 23.36 10.78
CA ASN A 355 3.30 22.93 9.38
C ASN A 355 1.92 22.40 8.96
N VAL A 356 1.08 21.86 9.87
CA VAL A 356 -0.28 21.40 9.52
C VAL A 356 -1.25 22.56 9.38
N GLN A 357 -1.19 23.56 10.27
CA GLN A 357 -2.00 24.76 10.10
C GLN A 357 -1.63 25.51 8.81
N GLU A 358 -0.35 25.54 8.44
CA GLU A 358 0.12 26.09 7.17
C GLU A 358 -0.37 25.30 5.95
N LYS A 359 -0.28 23.96 5.99
CA LYS A 359 -0.80 23.04 4.94
C LYS A 359 -2.31 23.21 4.75
N PHE A 360 -3.08 23.25 5.85
CA PHE A 360 -4.52 23.54 5.84
C PHE A 360 -4.82 24.92 5.23
N ASN A 361 -4.14 25.97 5.72
CA ASN A 361 -4.33 27.33 5.24
C ASN A 361 -4.00 27.48 3.74
N TYR A 362 -3.04 26.72 3.22
CA TYR A 362 -2.72 26.67 1.79
C TYR A 362 -3.84 26.01 0.99
N ILE A 363 -4.22 24.78 1.32
CA ILE A 363 -5.25 24.00 0.60
C ILE A 363 -6.60 24.73 0.64
N TRP A 364 -6.97 25.31 1.79
CA TRP A 364 -8.19 26.11 1.93
C TRP A 364 -8.20 27.34 1.02
N LYS A 365 -7.07 28.07 0.91
CA LYS A 365 -6.95 29.21 -0.02
C LYS A 365 -7.02 28.78 -1.48
N GLU A 366 -6.44 27.63 -1.83
CA GLU A 366 -6.47 27.09 -3.19
C GLU A 366 -7.90 26.71 -3.60
N ALA A 367 -8.62 25.96 -2.74
CA ALA A 367 -10.01 25.59 -2.97
C ALA A 367 -10.92 26.82 -3.15
N MET A 368 -10.80 27.83 -2.27
CA MET A 368 -11.52 29.10 -2.44
C MET A 368 -11.15 29.82 -3.74
N ALA A 369 -9.87 29.83 -4.13
CA ALA A 369 -9.44 30.48 -5.37
C ALA A 369 -9.95 29.77 -6.63
N LYS A 370 -10.05 28.44 -6.62
CA LYS A 370 -10.69 27.63 -7.68
C LYS A 370 -12.18 27.97 -7.79
N GLN A 371 -12.90 28.00 -6.67
CA GLN A 371 -14.32 28.36 -6.62
C GLN A 371 -14.58 29.79 -7.12
N GLN A 372 -13.81 30.78 -6.66
CA GLN A 372 -13.95 32.18 -7.10
C GLN A 372 -13.66 32.40 -8.59
N LYS A 373 -12.80 31.57 -9.19
CA LYS A 373 -12.50 31.59 -10.63
C LYS A 373 -13.51 30.80 -11.48
N GLY A 374 -14.53 30.21 -10.87
CA GLY A 374 -15.49 29.34 -11.56
C GLY A 374 -14.88 28.02 -12.08
N SER A 375 -13.68 27.64 -11.63
CA SER A 375 -13.01 26.39 -12.00
C SER A 375 -13.43 25.24 -11.05
N THR A 376 -14.73 25.04 -10.91
CA THR A 376 -15.30 24.03 -9.98
C THR A 376 -15.13 22.60 -10.49
N ASP A 377 -14.91 22.44 -11.80
CA ASP A 377 -14.45 21.22 -12.47
C ASP A 377 -13.09 20.72 -11.95
N LYS A 378 -12.26 21.63 -11.42
CA LYS A 378 -10.89 21.38 -10.94
C LYS A 378 -10.76 21.19 -9.43
N LEU A 379 -11.89 21.11 -8.72
CA LEU A 379 -11.92 20.79 -7.30
C LEU A 379 -11.91 19.26 -7.13
N SER A 380 -10.94 18.76 -6.37
CA SER A 380 -10.97 17.39 -5.83
C SER A 380 -12.16 17.18 -4.88
N ASN A 381 -12.53 15.93 -4.60
CA ASN A 381 -13.65 15.62 -3.69
C ASN A 381 -13.40 16.18 -2.28
N ASP A 382 -12.19 16.02 -1.75
CA ASP A 382 -11.77 16.62 -0.46
C ASP A 382 -11.90 18.15 -0.46
N GLU A 383 -11.55 18.84 -1.55
CA GLU A 383 -11.72 20.31 -1.66
C GLU A 383 -13.19 20.72 -1.74
N LYS A 384 -14.04 19.99 -2.48
CA LYS A 384 -15.50 20.22 -2.51
C LYS A 384 -16.10 20.04 -1.13
N LEU A 385 -15.69 19.00 -0.40
CA LEU A 385 -16.14 18.72 0.95
C LEU A 385 -15.71 19.84 1.91
N LEU A 386 -14.43 20.23 1.90
CA LEU A 386 -13.91 21.38 2.67
C LEU A 386 -14.70 22.67 2.40
N LEU A 387 -15.03 22.97 1.14
CA LEU A 387 -15.83 24.15 0.77
C LEU A 387 -17.28 24.05 1.26
N SER A 388 -17.85 22.84 1.36
CA SER A 388 -19.23 22.64 1.83
C SER A 388 -19.41 22.72 3.35
N LEU A 389 -18.34 22.50 4.13
CA LEU A 389 -18.39 22.55 5.60
C LEU A 389 -18.56 23.99 6.09
N GLN A 390 -19.47 24.20 7.04
CA GLN A 390 -19.91 25.54 7.46
C GLN A 390 -18.85 26.34 8.22
N THR A 391 -18.11 25.70 9.14
CA THR A 391 -17.20 26.40 10.07
C THR A 391 -15.72 26.06 9.78
N PRO A 392 -14.78 26.99 10.04
CA PRO A 392 -13.35 26.71 9.94
C PRO A 392 -12.89 25.52 10.79
N GLN A 393 -13.49 25.33 11.97
CA GLN A 393 -13.18 24.24 12.88
C GLN A 393 -13.52 22.88 12.25
N LEU A 394 -14.70 22.72 11.66
CA LEU A 394 -15.09 21.47 11.00
C LEU A 394 -14.21 21.15 9.79
N ARG A 395 -13.80 22.19 9.02
CA ARG A 395 -12.86 22.04 7.91
C ARG A 395 -11.49 21.54 8.37
N GLN A 396 -10.97 22.11 9.46
CA GLN A 396 -9.71 21.68 10.05
C GLN A 396 -9.79 20.26 10.59
N LEU A 397 -10.86 19.89 11.30
CA LEU A 397 -11.08 18.54 11.79
C LEU A 397 -11.17 17.51 10.64
N TYR A 398 -11.93 17.80 9.58
CA TYR A 398 -11.97 16.95 8.38
C TYR A 398 -10.58 16.80 7.74
N PHE A 399 -9.88 17.91 7.55
CA PHE A 399 -8.54 17.92 6.96
C PHE A 399 -7.53 17.09 7.77
N GLU A 400 -7.49 17.29 9.09
CA GLU A 400 -6.65 16.49 10.00
C GLU A 400 -7.02 15.00 9.90
N SER A 401 -8.31 14.64 9.83
CA SER A 401 -8.75 13.25 9.73
C SER A 401 -8.20 12.50 8.51
N LYS A 402 -7.99 13.17 7.36
CA LYS A 402 -7.46 12.53 6.15
C LYS A 402 -6.00 12.10 6.32
N ASP A 403 -5.16 12.96 6.91
CA ASP A 403 -3.79 12.59 7.26
C ASP A 403 -3.78 11.42 8.27
N LEU A 404 -4.67 11.45 9.28
CA LEU A 404 -4.84 10.35 10.25
C LEU A 404 -5.28 9.02 9.61
N ILE A 405 -6.06 9.03 8.54
CA ILE A 405 -6.56 7.81 7.86
C ILE A 405 -5.52 7.20 6.94
N ASN A 406 -4.77 8.03 6.21
CA ASN A 406 -3.57 7.58 5.49
C ASN A 406 -2.54 6.98 6.47
N GLU A 407 -2.55 7.45 7.71
CA GLU A 407 -1.87 6.88 8.86
C GLU A 407 -2.66 5.74 9.58
N LYS A 408 -3.69 5.06 9.01
CA LYS A 408 -4.62 4.11 9.71
C LYS A 408 -4.92 4.41 11.21
N ARG A 409 -4.84 5.66 11.70
CA ARG A 409 -5.11 6.11 13.09
C ARG A 409 -6.61 6.22 13.24
N TYR A 410 -7.30 5.14 12.92
CA TYR A 410 -8.73 5.14 12.70
C TYR A 410 -9.50 5.60 13.93
N TYR A 411 -8.99 5.25 15.11
CA TYR A 411 -9.53 5.70 16.38
C TYR A 411 -9.49 7.24 16.52
N GLU A 412 -8.42 7.87 16.04
CA GLU A 412 -8.17 9.31 16.15
C GLU A 412 -8.83 10.08 15.02
N ALA A 413 -8.78 9.51 13.82
CA ALA A 413 -9.57 9.91 12.68
C ALA A 413 -11.05 9.98 13.07
N ILE A 414 -11.60 8.95 13.74
CA ILE A 414 -12.95 8.95 14.32
C ILE A 414 -13.14 10.17 15.23
N ARG A 415 -12.23 10.47 16.17
CA ARG A 415 -12.35 11.66 17.04
C ARG A 415 -12.44 12.98 16.26
N LYS A 416 -11.77 13.09 15.11
CA LYS A 416 -11.79 14.28 14.25
C LYS A 416 -13.00 14.32 13.30
N ILE A 417 -13.37 13.19 12.68
CA ILE A 417 -14.44 13.11 11.66
C ILE A 417 -15.83 12.94 12.27
N GLN A 418 -15.97 12.38 13.49
CA GLN A 418 -17.27 12.23 14.17
C GLN A 418 -17.97 13.57 14.47
N PRO A 419 -17.30 14.65 14.93
CA PRO A 419 -17.91 15.98 15.01
C PRO A 419 -18.36 16.54 13.66
N VAL A 420 -17.64 16.23 12.58
CA VAL A 420 -17.99 16.62 11.20
C VAL A 420 -19.26 15.90 10.76
N TYR A 421 -19.34 14.58 10.97
CA TYR A 421 -20.56 13.81 10.75
C TYR A 421 -21.74 14.36 11.54
N ASN A 422 -21.58 14.61 12.85
CA ASN A 422 -22.67 15.08 13.70
C ASN A 422 -23.25 16.41 13.18
N ALA A 423 -22.39 17.37 12.85
CA ALA A 423 -22.82 18.66 12.30
C ALA A 423 -23.48 18.56 10.92
N MET A 424 -23.05 17.61 10.08
CA MET A 424 -23.69 17.36 8.78
C MET A 424 -25.00 16.57 8.92
N ALA A 425 -25.10 15.66 9.89
CA ALA A 425 -26.31 14.89 10.17
C ALA A 425 -27.45 15.77 10.70
N GLU A 426 -27.13 16.80 11.50
CA GLU A 426 -28.10 17.80 11.98
C GLU A 426 -28.76 18.59 10.83
N ASP A 427 -28.02 18.88 9.76
CA ASP A 427 -28.52 19.67 8.61
C ASP A 427 -28.96 18.80 7.41
N TYR A 428 -28.82 17.46 7.49
CA TYR A 428 -29.02 16.53 6.37
C TYR A 428 -30.35 16.71 5.61
N VAL A 429 -31.44 17.07 6.32
CA VAL A 429 -32.78 17.27 5.73
C VAL A 429 -32.84 18.50 4.80
N ASN A 430 -31.97 19.49 5.00
CA ASN A 430 -31.93 20.73 4.22
C ASN A 430 -30.88 20.71 3.10
N MET A 431 -30.05 19.66 3.02
CA MET A 431 -28.93 19.57 2.10
C MET A 431 -29.37 19.44 0.65
N ALA A 432 -28.67 20.16 -0.24
CA ALA A 432 -28.73 19.92 -1.68
C ALA A 432 -28.03 18.60 -2.04
N ASN A 433 -28.37 18.00 -3.19
CA ASN A 433 -27.81 16.71 -3.63
C ASN A 433 -26.26 16.66 -3.60
N GLU A 434 -25.57 17.75 -3.94
CA GLU A 434 -24.10 17.83 -3.89
C GLU A 434 -23.55 17.76 -2.46
N GLN A 435 -24.25 18.35 -1.48
CA GLN A 435 -23.90 18.25 -0.06
C GLN A 435 -24.22 16.87 0.51
N ILE A 436 -25.26 16.21 -0.01
CA ILE A 436 -25.63 14.83 0.34
C ILE A 436 -24.53 13.84 -0.11
N GLU A 437 -23.92 14.02 -1.28
CA GLU A 437 -22.76 13.21 -1.69
C GLU A 437 -21.58 13.42 -0.74
N ASN A 438 -21.27 14.67 -0.37
CA ASN A 438 -20.24 14.97 0.63
C ASN A 438 -20.54 14.32 2.00
N PHE A 439 -21.81 14.24 2.41
CA PHE A 439 -22.21 13.52 3.62
C PHE A 439 -21.98 12.00 3.51
N TYR A 440 -22.15 11.42 2.32
CA TYR A 440 -21.82 10.02 2.07
C TYR A 440 -20.31 9.75 2.13
N GLU A 441 -19.46 10.66 1.65
CA GLU A 441 -18.00 10.56 1.84
C GLU A 441 -17.64 10.51 3.34
N VAL A 442 -18.25 11.35 4.18
CA VAL A 442 -18.03 11.35 5.64
C VAL A 442 -18.53 10.05 6.29
N CYS A 443 -19.71 9.57 5.90
CA CYS A 443 -20.24 8.28 6.34
C CYS A 443 -19.30 7.11 5.95
N TYR A 444 -18.84 7.08 4.70
CA TYR A 444 -17.88 6.07 4.23
C TYR A 444 -16.58 6.11 5.03
N THR A 445 -16.03 7.31 5.23
CA THR A 445 -14.82 7.57 6.03
C THR A 445 -14.95 6.97 7.44
N LEU A 446 -16.05 7.25 8.16
CA LEU A 446 -16.34 6.64 9.46
C LEU A 446 -16.50 5.12 9.38
N GLY A 447 -17.22 4.64 8.37
CA GLY A 447 -17.43 3.22 8.10
C GLY A 447 -16.12 2.44 7.95
N CYS A 448 -15.20 2.94 7.13
CA CYS A 448 -13.85 2.37 6.97
C CYS A 448 -13.09 2.35 8.29
N CYS A 449 -13.08 3.45 9.05
CA CYS A 449 -12.40 3.54 10.33
C CYS A 449 -12.92 2.52 11.35
N TYR A 450 -14.24 2.43 11.52
CA TYR A 450 -14.85 1.46 12.45
C TYR A 450 -14.65 0.01 11.98
N THR A 451 -14.72 -0.28 10.67
CA THR A 451 -14.45 -1.64 10.13
C THR A 451 -13.02 -2.07 10.47
N CYS A 452 -12.04 -1.19 10.27
CA CYS A 452 -10.64 -1.51 10.53
C CYS A 452 -10.30 -1.64 12.03
N LEU A 453 -11.13 -1.09 12.92
CA LEU A 453 -11.06 -1.30 14.38
C LEU A 453 -11.86 -2.53 14.86
N GLY A 454 -12.46 -3.32 13.96
CA GLY A 454 -13.33 -4.45 14.32
C GLY A 454 -14.69 -4.04 14.90
N ARG A 455 -15.04 -2.74 14.88
CA ARG A 455 -16.32 -2.18 15.35
C ARG A 455 -17.39 -2.31 14.27
N TYR A 456 -17.66 -3.55 13.85
CA TYR A 456 -18.47 -3.79 12.66
C TYR A 456 -19.93 -3.32 12.79
N LYS A 457 -20.51 -3.30 14.00
CA LYS A 457 -21.88 -2.79 14.20
C LYS A 457 -21.98 -1.29 13.93
N GLU A 458 -21.01 -0.53 14.43
CA GLU A 458 -20.89 0.90 14.20
C GLU A 458 -20.55 1.17 12.73
N ALA A 459 -19.64 0.41 12.13
CA ALA A 459 -19.34 0.51 10.71
C ALA A 459 -20.57 0.27 9.83
N MET A 460 -21.36 -0.77 10.09
CA MET A 460 -22.61 -1.04 9.37
C MET A 460 -23.60 0.13 9.44
N TYR A 461 -23.70 0.83 10.58
CA TYR A 461 -24.56 2.00 10.72
C TYR A 461 -24.19 3.13 9.75
N TYR A 462 -22.89 3.39 9.54
CA TYR A 462 -22.43 4.41 8.59
C TYR A 462 -22.39 3.92 7.13
N LEU A 463 -22.12 2.63 6.90
CA LEU A 463 -21.98 2.06 5.55
C LEU A 463 -23.33 1.69 4.90
N GLN A 464 -24.32 1.20 5.66
CA GLN A 464 -25.60 0.75 5.10
C GLN A 464 -26.37 1.85 4.31
N PRO A 465 -26.40 3.13 4.74
CA PRO A 465 -27.03 4.20 3.96
C PRO A 465 -26.38 4.44 2.58
N LEU A 466 -25.13 4.02 2.38
CA LEU A 466 -24.35 4.26 1.16
C LEU A 466 -24.76 3.36 0.00
N LEU A 467 -25.35 2.19 0.27
CA LEU A 467 -25.67 1.19 -0.75
C LEU A 467 -26.59 1.72 -1.87
N LYS A 468 -27.43 2.72 -1.55
CA LYS A 468 -28.29 3.40 -2.53
C LYS A 468 -27.54 4.23 -3.57
N THR A 469 -26.28 4.59 -3.32
CA THR A 469 -25.42 5.32 -4.28
C THR A 469 -24.95 4.42 -5.43
N ARG A 470 -25.01 3.09 -5.25
CA ARG A 470 -24.50 2.06 -6.18
C ARG A 470 -23.01 2.18 -6.50
N ARG A 471 -22.22 2.89 -5.68
CA ARG A 471 -20.76 2.88 -5.82
C ARG A 471 -20.20 1.52 -5.39
N ILE A 472 -19.31 0.96 -6.22
CA ILE A 472 -18.70 -0.36 -5.99
C ILE A 472 -17.92 -0.38 -4.68
N THR A 473 -16.97 0.55 -4.48
CA THR A 473 -16.12 0.63 -3.26
C THR A 473 -16.91 0.70 -1.95
N TYR A 474 -18.02 1.44 -1.93
CA TYR A 474 -18.91 1.53 -0.78
C TYR A 474 -19.59 0.19 -0.48
N THR A 475 -19.93 -0.55 -1.52
CA THR A 475 -20.54 -1.88 -1.42
C THR A 475 -19.50 -2.93 -1.02
N GLU A 476 -18.29 -2.87 -1.55
CA GLU A 476 -17.15 -3.71 -1.16
C GLU A 476 -16.83 -3.57 0.33
N MET A 477 -16.70 -2.33 0.83
CA MET A 477 -16.45 -2.08 2.25
C MET A 477 -17.59 -2.58 3.15
N TYR A 478 -18.85 -2.44 2.72
CA TYR A 478 -20.00 -3.00 3.46
C TYR A 478 -20.02 -4.53 3.46
N VAL A 479 -19.71 -5.18 2.33
CA VAL A 479 -19.55 -6.64 2.25
C VAL A 479 -18.42 -7.12 3.15
N ASN A 480 -17.26 -6.46 3.12
CA ASN A 480 -16.14 -6.76 4.02
C ASN A 480 -16.55 -6.66 5.49
N CYS A 481 -17.26 -5.60 5.85
CA CYS A 481 -17.77 -5.40 7.20
C CYS A 481 -18.74 -6.52 7.63
N LEU A 482 -19.68 -6.93 6.77
CA LEU A 482 -20.58 -8.07 7.05
C LEU A 482 -19.82 -9.39 7.21
N VAL A 483 -18.85 -9.68 6.33
CA VAL A 483 -18.09 -10.94 6.33
C VAL A 483 -17.21 -11.02 7.58
N ASN A 484 -16.47 -9.96 7.91
CA ASN A 484 -15.56 -9.93 9.06
C ASN A 484 -16.31 -9.83 10.40
N ALA A 485 -17.56 -9.34 10.40
CA ALA A 485 -18.47 -9.47 11.54
C ALA A 485 -19.02 -10.88 11.78
N HIS A 486 -18.78 -11.82 10.85
CA HIS A 486 -19.49 -13.10 10.76
C HIS A 486 -21.02 -12.91 10.75
N ASP A 487 -21.52 -11.85 10.10
CA ASP A 487 -22.94 -11.52 10.07
C ASP A 487 -23.71 -12.52 9.19
N TYR A 488 -24.81 -13.06 9.71
CA TYR A 488 -25.62 -14.08 9.02
C TYR A 488 -26.16 -13.62 7.66
N ARG A 489 -26.25 -12.30 7.42
CA ARG A 489 -26.70 -11.70 6.15
C ARG A 489 -25.64 -11.76 5.06
N ALA A 490 -24.36 -11.92 5.41
CA ALA A 490 -23.23 -11.77 4.49
C ALA A 490 -23.35 -12.67 3.24
N LEU A 491 -23.58 -13.98 3.43
CA LEU A 491 -23.65 -14.92 2.31
C LEU A 491 -24.83 -14.65 1.38
N GLY A 492 -26.02 -14.42 1.93
CA GLY A 492 -27.21 -14.12 1.13
C GLY A 492 -27.08 -12.82 0.36
N TYR A 493 -26.51 -11.78 0.97
CA TYR A 493 -26.27 -10.50 0.31
C TYR A 493 -25.24 -10.59 -0.82
N ILE A 494 -24.16 -11.37 -0.64
CA ILE A 494 -23.20 -11.65 -1.71
C ILE A 494 -23.85 -12.44 -2.86
N ASP A 495 -24.71 -13.42 -2.54
CA ASP A 495 -25.42 -14.21 -3.56
C ASP A 495 -26.42 -13.37 -4.37
N GLU A 496 -27.14 -12.44 -3.73
CA GLU A 496 -28.01 -11.47 -4.39
C GLU A 496 -27.23 -10.56 -5.35
N LEU A 497 -26.07 -10.03 -4.92
CA LEU A 497 -25.19 -9.21 -5.76
C LEU A 497 -24.62 -9.99 -6.94
N LEU A 498 -24.08 -11.19 -6.70
CA LEU A 498 -23.57 -12.07 -7.75
C LEU A 498 -24.65 -12.45 -8.77
N GLN A 499 -25.87 -12.76 -8.31
CA GLN A 499 -26.98 -13.06 -9.22
C GLN A 499 -27.36 -11.84 -10.09
N ALA A 500 -27.38 -10.64 -9.51
CA ALA A 500 -27.67 -9.41 -10.25
C ALA A 500 -26.60 -9.04 -11.29
N LEU A 501 -25.32 -9.35 -11.03
CA LEU A 501 -24.19 -8.98 -11.89
C LEU A 501 -23.82 -10.05 -12.93
N VAL A 502 -23.90 -11.34 -12.59
CA VAL A 502 -23.50 -12.44 -13.49
C VAL A 502 -24.60 -12.80 -14.48
N SER A 503 -25.88 -12.61 -14.12
CA SER A 503 -26.97 -12.96 -15.04
C SER A 503 -26.97 -12.13 -16.33
N PRO A 504 -26.75 -10.80 -16.32
CA PRO A 504 -26.67 -9.99 -17.55
C PRO A 504 -25.47 -10.33 -18.44
N LEU A 505 -24.29 -10.56 -17.86
CA LEU A 505 -23.05 -10.80 -18.62
C LEU A 505 -23.15 -12.05 -19.51
N ASN A 506 -23.73 -13.13 -18.98
CA ASN A 506 -23.93 -14.37 -19.75
C ASN A 506 -24.88 -14.22 -20.97
N TYR A 507 -25.63 -13.11 -21.09
CA TYR A 507 -26.47 -12.83 -22.26
C TYR A 507 -25.79 -11.94 -23.32
N GLN A 508 -24.59 -11.42 -23.05
CA GLN A 508 -23.84 -10.56 -23.98
C GLN A 508 -22.78 -11.33 -24.77
N ASP A 509 -22.37 -12.52 -24.29
CA ASP A 509 -21.31 -13.34 -24.92
C ASP A 509 -21.78 -14.18 -26.14
N GLU A 510 -23.07 -14.17 -26.53
CA GLU A 510 -23.61 -15.14 -27.50
C GLU A 510 -23.58 -14.72 -28.99
N ASP A 511 -23.45 -13.43 -29.39
CA ASP A 511 -23.75 -13.00 -30.78
C ASP A 511 -22.68 -12.20 -31.59
N ASP A 512 -21.66 -11.53 -31.01
CA ASP A 512 -20.73 -10.69 -31.82
C ASP A 512 -19.22 -10.85 -31.47
N GLU A 513 -18.48 -11.55 -32.32
CA GLU A 513 -17.02 -11.80 -32.18
C GLU A 513 -16.12 -10.56 -32.46
N GLN A 514 -16.67 -9.42 -32.89
CA GLN A 514 -15.87 -8.28 -33.38
C GLN A 514 -15.79 -7.07 -32.43
N GLU A 515 -16.59 -6.98 -31.37
CA GLU A 515 -16.55 -5.86 -30.39
C GLU A 515 -15.72 -6.18 -29.12
N GLN A 516 -15.13 -7.38 -29.04
CA GLN A 516 -14.56 -7.94 -27.80
C GLN A 516 -13.39 -7.17 -27.20
N GLU A 517 -12.59 -6.42 -27.97
CA GLU A 517 -11.42 -5.70 -27.43
C GLU A 517 -11.79 -4.36 -26.76
N GLU A 518 -12.78 -3.62 -27.26
CA GLU A 518 -13.26 -2.37 -26.63
C GLU A 518 -14.18 -2.68 -25.44
N SER A 519 -15.11 -3.65 -25.57
CA SER A 519 -16.00 -4.06 -24.47
C SER A 519 -15.25 -4.66 -23.28
N GLN A 520 -14.08 -5.27 -23.48
CA GLN A 520 -13.29 -5.84 -22.39
C GLN A 520 -12.73 -4.79 -21.42
N VAL A 521 -12.55 -3.53 -21.84
CA VAL A 521 -12.05 -2.46 -20.96
C VAL A 521 -13.17 -1.89 -20.08
N GLU A 522 -14.38 -1.75 -20.64
CA GLU A 522 -15.53 -1.16 -19.95
C GLU A 522 -16.08 -2.08 -18.83
N LEU A 523 -16.00 -3.41 -19.02
CA LEU A 523 -16.41 -4.42 -18.04
C LEU A 523 -15.38 -4.69 -16.91
N GLN A 524 -14.20 -4.05 -16.90
CA GLN A 524 -13.16 -4.33 -15.90
C GLN A 524 -13.58 -4.09 -14.43
N PRO A 525 -14.25 -2.98 -14.07
CA PRO A 525 -14.65 -2.73 -12.68
C PRO A 525 -15.65 -3.77 -12.17
N GLU A 526 -16.54 -4.22 -13.05
CA GLU A 526 -17.59 -5.19 -12.74
C GLU A 526 -17.01 -6.60 -12.58
N LYS A 527 -16.06 -7.00 -13.44
CA LYS A 527 -15.28 -8.24 -13.29
C LYS A 527 -14.45 -8.23 -12.00
N SER A 528 -13.76 -7.12 -11.69
CA SER A 528 -13.05 -6.94 -10.41
C SER A 528 -13.98 -7.10 -9.21
N PHE A 529 -15.17 -6.51 -9.25
CA PHE A 529 -16.15 -6.60 -8.17
C PHE A 529 -16.74 -8.02 -8.02
N ILE A 530 -17.01 -8.73 -9.13
CA ILE A 530 -17.40 -10.15 -9.11
C ILE A 530 -16.31 -11.01 -8.47
N ASN A 531 -15.03 -10.77 -8.81
CA ASN A 531 -13.90 -11.50 -8.25
C ASN A 531 -13.77 -11.23 -6.73
N PHE A 532 -13.93 -9.98 -6.29
CA PHE A 532 -14.06 -9.61 -4.88
C PHE A 532 -15.18 -10.40 -4.18
N LEU A 533 -16.41 -10.38 -4.72
CA LEU A 533 -17.55 -11.09 -4.16
C LEU A 533 -17.29 -12.61 -4.07
N ASN A 534 -16.62 -13.20 -5.07
CA ASN A 534 -16.20 -14.60 -5.06
C ASN A 534 -15.15 -14.90 -3.97
N ARG A 535 -14.15 -14.02 -3.75
CA ARG A 535 -13.17 -14.16 -2.64
C ARG A 535 -13.87 -14.16 -1.27
N ARG A 536 -14.78 -13.20 -1.04
CA ARG A 536 -15.52 -13.11 0.23
C ARG A 536 -16.50 -14.27 0.42
N LYS A 537 -17.15 -14.74 -0.64
CA LYS A 537 -17.98 -15.95 -0.61
C LYS A 537 -17.16 -17.20 -0.28
N ALA A 538 -15.99 -17.37 -0.90
CA ALA A 538 -15.12 -18.51 -0.64
C ALA A 538 -14.65 -18.53 0.82
N TYR A 539 -14.25 -17.37 1.37
CA TYR A 539 -13.88 -17.22 2.79
C TYR A 539 -15.01 -17.65 3.74
N ILE A 540 -16.26 -17.20 3.50
CA ILE A 540 -17.42 -17.65 4.31
C ILE A 540 -17.60 -19.17 4.24
N LEU A 541 -17.48 -19.78 3.06
CA LEU A 541 -17.64 -21.23 2.89
C LEU A 541 -16.54 -22.02 3.62
N VAL A 542 -15.31 -21.50 3.69
CA VAL A 542 -14.21 -22.07 4.48
C VAL A 542 -14.53 -22.02 5.98
N GLU A 543 -14.95 -20.86 6.49
CA GLU A 543 -15.31 -20.69 7.91
C GLU A 543 -16.52 -21.56 8.31
N MET A 544 -17.51 -21.69 7.44
CA MET A 544 -18.64 -22.63 7.60
C MET A 544 -18.24 -24.11 7.50
N LYS A 545 -16.98 -24.41 7.14
CA LYS A 545 -16.45 -25.75 6.86
C LYS A 545 -17.13 -26.47 5.70
N ASP A 546 -17.81 -25.73 4.82
CA ASP A 546 -18.30 -26.23 3.53
C ASP A 546 -17.15 -26.24 2.51
N TYR A 547 -16.14 -27.05 2.84
CA TYR A 547 -14.94 -27.17 2.03
C TYR A 547 -15.21 -27.71 0.63
N ALA A 548 -16.35 -28.39 0.40
CA ALA A 548 -16.72 -28.90 -0.91
C ALA A 548 -17.15 -27.77 -1.85
N ASN A 549 -17.97 -26.84 -1.37
CA ASN A 549 -18.33 -25.65 -2.14
C ASN A 549 -17.18 -24.64 -2.21
N ALA A 550 -16.42 -24.45 -1.12
CA ALA A 550 -15.23 -23.59 -1.12
C ALA A 550 -14.20 -24.03 -2.16
N GLU A 551 -13.76 -25.30 -2.16
CA GLU A 551 -12.79 -25.81 -3.14
C GLU A 551 -13.27 -25.68 -4.59
N ARG A 552 -14.57 -25.84 -4.83
CA ARG A 552 -15.17 -25.70 -6.17
C ARG A 552 -15.15 -24.26 -6.66
N LEU A 553 -15.31 -23.28 -5.76
CA LEU A 553 -15.22 -21.87 -6.08
C LEU A 553 -13.76 -21.45 -6.26
N LEU A 554 -12.91 -21.71 -5.25
CA LEU A 554 -11.48 -21.38 -5.25
C LEU A 554 -10.73 -21.93 -6.47
N LYS A 555 -11.05 -23.15 -6.93
CA LYS A 555 -10.43 -23.74 -8.14
C LYS A 555 -10.73 -22.97 -9.42
N LYS A 556 -11.89 -22.30 -9.54
CA LYS A 556 -12.20 -21.45 -10.71
C LYS A 556 -11.38 -20.15 -10.68
N MET A 557 -11.08 -19.67 -9.48
CA MET A 557 -10.37 -18.42 -9.24
C MET A 557 -8.84 -18.55 -9.37
N LEU A 558 -8.33 -19.76 -9.60
CA LEU A 558 -6.91 -19.99 -9.90
C LEU A 558 -6.50 -19.39 -11.26
N ASP A 559 -7.44 -19.36 -12.20
CA ASP A 559 -7.25 -18.82 -13.56
C ASP A 559 -7.44 -17.28 -13.61
N GLU A 560 -7.84 -16.65 -12.50
CA GLU A 560 -8.00 -15.19 -12.34
C GLU A 560 -6.71 -14.57 -11.74
N PRO A 561 -6.00 -13.65 -12.43
CA PRO A 561 -4.75 -13.08 -11.93
C PRO A 561 -4.87 -12.43 -10.54
N ASP A 562 -5.94 -11.67 -10.28
CA ASP A 562 -6.16 -10.95 -9.02
C ASP A 562 -6.67 -11.82 -7.86
N SER A 563 -7.03 -13.09 -8.13
CA SER A 563 -7.60 -14.01 -7.13
C SER A 563 -6.74 -15.25 -6.89
N SER A 564 -5.76 -15.55 -7.76
CA SER A 564 -5.00 -16.81 -7.74
C SER A 564 -4.21 -17.03 -6.43
N ASP A 565 -3.51 -16.01 -5.93
CA ASP A 565 -2.74 -16.10 -4.69
C ASP A 565 -3.62 -16.36 -3.46
N PHE A 566 -4.76 -15.67 -3.36
CA PHE A 566 -5.78 -15.91 -2.34
C PHE A 566 -6.33 -17.34 -2.46
N ALA A 567 -6.65 -17.77 -3.69
CA ALA A 567 -7.19 -19.09 -3.94
C ALA A 567 -6.21 -20.22 -3.53
N LEU A 568 -4.91 -20.05 -3.81
CA LEU A 568 -3.86 -20.98 -3.40
C LEU A 568 -3.72 -21.06 -1.87
N GLN A 569 -3.76 -19.92 -1.17
CA GLN A 569 -3.66 -19.87 0.29
C GLN A 569 -4.83 -20.58 0.97
N GLU A 570 -6.07 -20.30 0.56
CA GLU A 570 -7.27 -20.94 1.10
C GLU A 570 -7.35 -22.44 0.78
N LEU A 571 -6.98 -22.85 -0.44
CA LEU A 571 -6.90 -24.27 -0.79
C LEU A 571 -5.87 -25.02 0.08
N ALA A 572 -4.74 -24.39 0.41
CA ALA A 572 -3.75 -24.98 1.32
C ALA A 572 -4.27 -25.06 2.78
N TYR A 573 -5.02 -24.06 3.24
CA TYR A 573 -5.68 -24.08 4.56
C TYR A 573 -6.72 -25.20 4.66
N ILE A 574 -7.58 -25.37 3.64
CA ILE A 574 -8.55 -26.46 3.56
C ILE A 574 -7.84 -27.82 3.62
N GLN A 575 -6.78 -28.03 2.82
CA GLN A 575 -6.02 -29.29 2.82
C GLN A 575 -5.47 -29.63 4.21
N LYS A 576 -4.89 -28.65 4.91
CA LYS A 576 -4.33 -28.79 6.27
C LYS A 576 -5.37 -29.10 7.34
N ASN A 577 -6.62 -28.69 7.14
CA ASN A 577 -7.72 -28.89 8.08
C ASN A 577 -8.67 -30.05 7.71
N LYS A 578 -8.59 -30.60 6.49
CA LYS A 578 -9.17 -31.91 6.12
C LYS A 578 -8.31 -33.10 6.59
N SER A 579 -7.03 -32.87 6.87
CA SER A 579 -6.08 -33.88 7.35
C SER A 579 -5.98 -33.98 8.89
N LYS A 580 -6.92 -33.38 9.62
CA LYS A 580 -7.11 -33.47 11.07
C LYS A 580 -8.47 -34.04 11.38
#